data_AF-A0A381DYS3-F1
#
_entry.id   AF-A0A381DYS3-F1
#
_cell.length_a   1.000
_cell.length_b   1.000
_cell.length_c   1.000
_cell.angle_alpha   90.00
_cell.angle_beta   90.00
_cell.angle_gamma   90.00
#
_symmetry.space_group_name_H-M   'P 1'
#
loop_
_entity.id
_entity.type
_entity.pdbx_description
1 polymer ?
#
loop_
_entity_poly.entity_id
_entity_poly.type
_entity_poly.pdbx_seq_one_letter_code
_entity_poly.pdbx_strand_id
1 'polypeptide(L)'
;MIEGTVMNALLGLSAPRQFAAQRPQGTAPDIRLAGICFIAAVLLLAIWLGEGWTFGRWLATGWVVVAAWWLSRLLRGGRSDTALQRLARVTVPEAVWKDALLKGVVLDAEQRALLVEALRDWLMIRRRYGAPLPQPSRYVQQLWLALFNQPGWLEAVGERRVPPPPCCNSGNGLLSWMFACALQEVNPRAPAFLPRLWCVDVVIDKGEFAAAAAQVKREVWAAAFVAEERRRRGGSW
;
A
#
# COMPACT_ATOMS: atom_id res chain seq x y z
N MET A 1 10.76 21.24 -25.62
CA MET A 1 11.03 21.76 -24.25
C MET A 1 9.90 21.49 -23.25
N ILE A 2 8.70 21.05 -23.65
CA ILE A 2 7.55 20.86 -22.74
C ILE A 2 7.70 19.61 -21.84
N GLU A 3 8.34 18.54 -22.32
CA GLU A 3 8.52 17.27 -21.59
C GLU A 3 9.36 17.41 -20.30
N GLY A 4 10.37 18.29 -20.27
CA GLY A 4 11.25 18.45 -19.10
C GLY A 4 10.57 19.13 -17.90
N THR A 5 9.61 20.02 -18.15
CA THR A 5 8.85 20.74 -17.12
C THR A 5 7.80 19.85 -16.47
N VAL A 6 7.13 19.00 -17.26
CA VAL A 6 6.14 18.04 -16.75
C VAL A 6 6.82 16.96 -15.92
N MET A 7 8.00 16.48 -16.35
CA MET A 7 8.78 15.49 -15.59
C MET A 7 9.17 16.01 -14.19
N ASN A 8 9.64 17.25 -14.07
CA ASN A 8 9.93 17.87 -12.77
C ASN A 8 8.65 18.12 -11.94
N ALA A 9 7.53 18.44 -12.60
CA ALA A 9 6.25 18.61 -11.91
C ALA A 9 5.74 17.27 -11.35
N LEU A 10 5.72 16.19 -12.14
CA LEU A 10 5.26 14.87 -11.72
C LEU A 10 6.12 14.26 -10.60
N LEU A 11 7.44 14.44 -10.69
CA LEU A 11 8.40 14.01 -9.66
C LEU A 11 8.32 14.85 -8.39
N GLY A 12 7.94 16.13 -8.48
CA GLY A 12 7.70 17.00 -7.33
C GLY A 12 6.33 16.82 -6.67
N LEU A 13 5.35 16.27 -7.41
CA LEU A 13 3.96 16.15 -6.98
C LEU A 13 3.64 14.83 -6.26
N SER A 14 4.35 13.76 -6.58
CA SER A 14 4.12 12.42 -6.04
C SER A 14 5.43 11.67 -5.81
N ALA A 15 5.41 10.62 -4.98
CA ALA A 15 6.61 9.84 -4.68
C ALA A 15 7.27 9.30 -5.97
N PRO A 16 8.62 9.35 -6.08
CA PRO A 16 9.34 8.73 -7.19
C PRO A 16 9.05 7.23 -7.28
N ARG A 17 9.25 6.64 -8.47
CA ARG A 17 8.92 5.25 -8.89
C ARG A 17 9.54 4.11 -8.06
N GLN A 18 10.10 4.38 -6.88
CA GLN A 18 10.84 3.45 -6.03
C GLN A 18 9.91 2.48 -5.28
N PHE A 19 9.14 1.67 -6.02
CA PHE A 19 8.63 0.40 -5.49
C PHE A 19 9.60 -0.77 -5.70
N ALA A 20 10.82 -0.48 -6.15
CA ALA A 20 11.93 -1.43 -6.14
C ALA A 20 13.06 -0.83 -5.30
N ALA A 21 13.41 -1.52 -4.21
CA ALA A 21 14.55 -1.26 -3.33
C ALA A 21 14.40 -0.12 -2.30
N GLN A 22 13.49 -0.29 -1.34
CA GLN A 22 13.77 0.19 0.03
C GLN A 22 13.35 -0.90 1.02
N ARG A 23 14.32 -1.75 1.36
CA ARG A 23 14.36 -2.33 2.71
C ARG A 23 14.46 -1.14 3.67
N PRO A 24 13.77 -1.15 4.83
CA PRO A 24 14.10 -0.20 5.87
C PRO A 24 15.50 -0.55 6.40
N GLN A 25 16.54 0.06 5.84
CA GLN A 25 17.80 0.30 6.52
C GLN A 25 17.60 1.59 7.32
N GLY A 26 16.88 1.45 8.43
CA GLY A 26 16.69 2.48 9.44
C GLY A 26 16.87 1.79 10.79
N THR A 27 17.96 2.13 11.46
CA THR A 27 18.42 1.70 12.78
C THR A 27 17.28 1.57 13.81
N ALA A 28 16.67 0.40 13.89
CA ALA A 28 15.97 -0.08 15.07
C ALA A 28 16.86 -1.17 15.69
N PRO A 29 16.98 -1.29 17.03
CA PRO A 29 17.74 -2.38 17.62
C PRO A 29 17.12 -3.65 17.07
N ASP A 30 17.95 -4.46 16.43
CA ASP A 30 17.53 -5.55 15.59
C ASP A 30 16.68 -6.51 16.44
N ILE A 31 15.35 -6.34 16.40
CA ILE A 31 14.38 -7.04 17.28
C ILE A 31 14.55 -8.56 17.10
N ARG A 32 15.05 -8.96 15.92
CA ARG A 32 15.44 -10.33 15.61
C ARG A 32 16.66 -10.76 16.41
N LEU A 33 17.71 -9.93 16.50
CA LEU A 33 18.88 -10.18 17.34
C LEU A 33 18.51 -10.19 18.83
N ALA A 34 17.67 -9.25 19.28
CA ALA A 34 17.18 -9.22 20.66
C ALA A 34 16.34 -10.46 21.00
N GLY A 35 15.49 -10.91 20.08
CA GLY A 35 14.73 -12.15 20.21
C GLY A 35 15.62 -13.40 20.25
N ILE A 36 16.64 -13.46 19.39
CA ILE A 36 17.62 -14.56 19.37
C ILE A 36 18.45 -14.57 20.66
N CYS A 37 18.88 -13.41 21.15
CA CYS A 37 19.61 -13.30 22.43
C CYS A 37 18.73 -13.70 23.62
N PHE A 38 17.45 -13.34 23.62
CA PHE A 38 16.51 -13.77 24.67
C PHE A 38 16.29 -15.29 24.65
N ILE A 39 16.11 -15.89 23.47
CA ILE A 39 15.97 -17.34 23.31
C ILE A 39 17.26 -18.06 23.76
N ALA A 40 18.43 -17.54 23.39
CA ALA A 40 19.72 -18.10 23.81
C ALA A 40 19.92 -18.01 25.33
N ALA A 41 19.56 -16.87 25.95
CA ALA A 41 19.63 -16.70 27.40
C ALA A 41 18.68 -17.65 28.16
N VAL A 42 17.45 -17.83 27.65
CA VAL A 42 16.47 -18.77 28.23
C VAL A 42 16.93 -20.22 28.07
N LEU A 43 17.52 -20.59 26.93
CA LEU A 43 18.09 -21.92 26.71
C LEU A 43 19.25 -22.20 27.65
N LEU A 44 20.18 -21.24 27.81
CA LEU A 44 21.30 -21.37 28.75
C LEU A 44 20.81 -21.48 30.20
N LEU A 45 19.79 -20.70 30.58
CA LEU A 45 19.17 -20.78 31.91
C LEU A 45 18.49 -22.15 32.14
N ALA A 46 17.81 -22.69 31.13
CA ALA A 46 17.16 -24.00 31.20
C ALA A 46 18.17 -25.16 31.26
N ILE A 47 19.32 -25.03 30.60
CA ILE A 47 20.44 -25.98 30.70
C ILE A 47 21.06 -25.90 32.10
N TRP A 48 21.26 -24.69 32.64
CA TRP A 48 21.83 -24.47 33.98
C TRP A 48 20.91 -24.97 35.10
N LEU A 49 19.58 -24.79 34.97
CA LEU A 49 18.57 -25.34 35.88
C LEU A 49 18.33 -26.85 35.68
N GLY A 50 18.82 -27.42 34.57
CA GLY A 50 18.57 -28.80 34.13
C GLY A 50 19.54 -29.84 34.71
N GLU A 51 20.56 -29.43 35.47
CA GLU A 51 21.58 -30.33 36.04
C GLU A 51 21.03 -31.30 37.11
N GLY A 52 19.75 -31.21 37.48
CA GLY A 52 19.20 -31.98 38.60
C GLY A 52 18.07 -32.97 38.30
N TRP A 53 17.20 -32.80 37.30
CA TRP A 53 15.94 -33.57 37.26
C TRP A 53 15.31 -33.74 35.89
N THR A 54 14.62 -34.88 35.69
CA THR A 54 13.84 -35.26 34.50
C THR A 54 12.82 -34.20 34.07
N PHE A 55 12.42 -33.31 34.98
CA PHE A 55 11.53 -32.17 34.75
C PHE A 55 12.11 -31.12 33.77
N GLY A 56 13.43 -30.89 33.78
CA GLY A 56 14.10 -29.98 32.84
C GLY A 56 14.01 -30.47 31.39
N ARG A 57 13.99 -31.80 31.20
CA ARG A 57 13.88 -32.42 29.87
C ARG A 57 12.49 -32.24 29.25
N TRP A 58 11.44 -32.26 30.06
CA TRP A 58 10.05 -32.00 29.63
C TRP A 58 9.81 -30.52 29.33
N LEU A 59 10.40 -29.61 30.11
CA LEU A 59 10.34 -28.18 29.83
C LEU A 59 11.12 -27.82 28.56
N ALA A 60 12.27 -28.43 28.31
CA ALA A 60 13.05 -28.23 27.10
C ALA A 60 12.30 -28.70 25.84
N THR A 61 11.66 -29.87 25.85
CA THR A 61 10.83 -30.33 24.71
C THR A 61 9.58 -29.47 24.51
N GLY A 62 8.91 -29.06 25.59
CA GLY A 62 7.79 -28.12 25.52
C GLY A 62 8.18 -26.79 24.89
N TRP A 63 9.31 -26.23 25.30
CA TRP A 63 9.85 -24.99 24.73
C TRP A 63 10.29 -25.14 23.28
N VAL A 64 10.87 -26.27 22.89
CA VAL A 64 11.22 -26.54 21.48
C VAL A 64 9.96 -26.60 20.61
N VAL A 65 8.86 -27.20 21.09
CA VAL A 65 7.59 -27.22 20.35
C VAL A 65 6.97 -25.84 20.26
N VAL A 66 6.98 -25.05 21.32
CA VAL A 66 6.48 -23.67 21.32
C VAL A 66 7.34 -22.77 20.44
N ALA A 67 8.67 -22.89 20.52
CA ALA A 67 9.61 -22.17 19.68
C ALA A 67 9.46 -22.58 18.21
N ALA A 68 9.35 -23.86 17.89
CA ALA A 68 9.12 -24.36 16.54
C ALA A 68 7.75 -23.91 16.00
N TRP A 69 6.71 -23.92 16.83
CA TRP A 69 5.39 -23.40 16.45
C TRP A 69 5.45 -21.89 16.20
N TRP A 70 6.12 -21.13 17.06
CA TRP A 70 6.30 -19.69 16.91
C TRP A 70 7.17 -19.33 15.69
N LEU A 71 8.26 -20.07 15.44
CA LEU A 71 9.08 -19.98 14.24
C LEU A 71 8.27 -20.34 12.99
N SER A 72 7.44 -21.38 13.05
CA SER A 72 6.55 -21.75 11.95
C SER A 72 5.51 -20.66 11.67
N ARG A 73 5.07 -19.93 12.70
CA ARG A 73 4.15 -18.80 12.56
C ARG A 73 4.84 -17.57 11.97
N LEU A 74 6.09 -17.30 12.35
CA LEU A 74 6.93 -16.28 11.73
C LEU A 74 7.25 -16.60 10.26
N LEU A 75 7.54 -17.86 9.94
CA LEU A 75 7.80 -18.32 8.58
C LEU A 75 6.52 -18.36 7.73
N ARG A 76 5.35 -18.70 8.31
CA ARG A 76 4.03 -18.58 7.64
C ARG A 76 3.61 -17.13 7.40
N GLY A 77 4.08 -16.19 8.22
CA GLY A 77 3.90 -14.75 8.01
C GLY A 77 4.72 -14.19 6.83
N GLY A 78 5.59 -15.01 6.23
CA GLY A 78 6.49 -14.63 5.13
C GLY A 78 6.14 -15.27 3.79
N ARG A 79 4.88 -15.64 3.52
CA ARG A 79 4.43 -15.84 2.13
C ARG A 79 4.52 -14.46 1.48
N SER A 80 5.65 -14.17 0.84
CA SER A 80 5.75 -13.11 -0.15
C SER A 80 4.56 -13.29 -1.07
N ASP A 81 3.60 -12.39 -0.92
CA ASP A 81 2.26 -12.52 -1.46
C ASP A 81 2.43 -12.51 -2.97
N THR A 82 2.50 -13.70 -3.57
CA THR A 82 2.83 -13.89 -4.99
C THR A 82 1.90 -13.09 -5.88
N ALA A 83 0.70 -12.83 -5.38
CA ALA A 83 -0.26 -11.97 -6.01
C ALA A 83 0.00 -10.46 -5.80
N LEU A 84 0.56 -9.99 -4.68
CA LEU A 84 1.10 -8.63 -4.60
C LEU A 84 2.28 -8.46 -5.58
N GLN A 85 3.12 -9.48 -5.76
CA GLN A 85 4.17 -9.46 -6.79
C GLN A 85 3.62 -9.47 -8.21
N ARG A 86 2.53 -10.21 -8.48
CA ARG A 86 1.81 -10.15 -9.77
C ARG A 86 1.18 -8.78 -10.00
N LEU A 87 0.58 -8.19 -8.96
CA LEU A 87 0.01 -6.84 -8.99
C LEU A 87 1.08 -5.78 -9.28
N ALA A 88 2.29 -5.94 -8.73
CA ALA A 88 3.43 -5.10 -9.04
C ALA A 88 3.87 -5.19 -10.52
N ARG A 89 3.54 -6.29 -11.20
CA ARG A 89 3.83 -6.53 -12.63
C ARG A 89 2.62 -6.34 -13.54
N VAL A 90 1.53 -5.74 -13.04
CA VAL A 90 0.33 -5.46 -13.86
C VAL A 90 0.72 -4.69 -15.10
N THR A 91 0.44 -5.30 -16.25
CA THR A 91 0.45 -4.68 -17.57
C THR A 91 -0.99 -4.43 -17.99
N VAL A 92 -1.23 -3.25 -18.56
CA VAL A 92 -2.52 -2.88 -19.13
C VAL A 92 -2.47 -3.23 -20.62
N PRO A 93 -3.36 -4.11 -21.13
CA PRO A 93 -3.41 -4.41 -22.55
C PRO A 93 -3.69 -3.16 -23.39
N GLU A 94 -3.05 -3.02 -24.55
CA GLU A 94 -3.20 -1.81 -25.38
C GLU A 94 -4.64 -1.61 -25.88
N ALA A 95 -5.40 -2.70 -26.00
CA ALA A 95 -6.82 -2.67 -26.36
C ALA A 95 -7.68 -1.87 -25.36
N VAL A 96 -7.28 -1.81 -24.08
CA VAL A 96 -7.99 -1.09 -23.02
C VAL A 96 -7.95 0.41 -23.26
N TRP A 97 -6.84 0.94 -23.77
CA TRP A 97 -6.73 2.38 -24.07
C TRP A 97 -7.62 2.82 -25.23
N LYS A 98 -8.14 1.88 -26.02
CA LYS A 98 -9.11 2.11 -27.10
C LYS A 98 -10.57 1.94 -26.63
N ASP A 99 -10.78 1.58 -25.37
CA ASP A 99 -12.11 1.40 -24.78
C ASP A 99 -12.89 2.73 -24.80
N ALA A 100 -14.20 2.65 -25.06
CA ALA A 100 -15.09 3.81 -25.09
C ALA A 100 -15.08 4.60 -23.77
N LEU A 101 -14.84 3.94 -22.63
CA LEU A 101 -14.74 4.56 -21.31
C LEU A 101 -13.52 5.49 -21.16
N LEU A 102 -12.47 5.27 -21.94
CA LEU A 102 -11.22 6.05 -21.92
C LEU A 102 -11.05 6.94 -23.16
N LYS A 103 -11.86 6.71 -24.22
CA LYS A 103 -11.77 7.38 -25.53
C LYS A 103 -11.94 8.92 -25.47
N GLY A 104 -12.58 9.44 -24.42
CA GLY A 104 -12.78 10.88 -24.24
C GLY A 104 -11.58 11.64 -23.68
N VAL A 105 -10.49 10.95 -23.31
CA VAL A 105 -9.34 11.54 -22.62
C VAL A 105 -8.07 11.20 -23.40
N VAL A 106 -7.49 12.20 -24.07
CA VAL A 106 -6.19 12.05 -24.74
C VAL A 106 -5.11 12.09 -23.68
N LEU A 107 -4.74 10.91 -23.16
CA LEU A 107 -3.66 10.76 -22.19
C LEU A 107 -2.32 10.53 -22.90
N ASP A 108 -1.31 11.32 -22.53
CA ASP A 108 0.07 11.08 -22.93
C ASP A 108 0.65 9.81 -22.25
N ALA A 109 1.85 9.40 -22.66
CA ALA A 109 2.48 8.19 -22.13
C ALA A 109 2.78 8.27 -20.62
N GLU A 110 3.05 9.46 -20.09
CA GLU A 110 3.39 9.67 -18.68
C GLU A 110 2.15 9.63 -17.79
N GLN A 111 1.07 10.27 -18.23
CA GLN A 111 -0.24 10.23 -17.58
C GLN A 111 -0.80 8.81 -17.57
N ARG A 112 -0.63 8.04 -18.67
CA ARG A 112 -0.98 6.62 -18.70
C ARG A 112 -0.16 5.83 -17.68
N ALA A 113 1.15 6.05 -17.61
CA ALA A 113 2.01 5.37 -16.63
C ALA A 113 1.61 5.70 -15.18
N LEU A 114 1.37 6.98 -14.87
CA LEU A 114 0.90 7.41 -13.55
C LEU A 114 -0.46 6.78 -13.19
N LEU A 115 -1.37 6.70 -14.16
CA LEU A 115 -2.69 6.09 -13.97
C LEU A 115 -2.57 4.58 -13.69
N VAL A 116 -1.67 3.87 -14.36
CA VAL A 116 -1.37 2.45 -14.08
C VAL A 116 -0.76 2.28 -12.69
N GLU A 117 0.16 3.16 -12.28
CA GLU A 117 0.74 3.14 -10.94
C GLU A 117 -0.31 3.43 -9.85
N ALA A 118 -1.21 4.38 -10.09
CA ALA A 118 -2.32 4.67 -9.18
C ALA A 118 -3.28 3.48 -9.05
N LEU A 119 -3.63 2.83 -10.17
CA LEU A 119 -4.42 1.60 -10.15
C LEU A 119 -3.73 0.49 -9.35
N ARG A 120 -2.43 0.32 -9.54
CA ARG A 120 -1.61 -0.66 -8.81
C ARG A 120 -1.64 -0.39 -7.31
N ASP A 121 -1.44 0.87 -6.91
CA ASP A 121 -1.50 1.28 -5.50
C ASP A 121 -2.87 0.94 -4.90
N TRP A 122 -3.96 1.24 -5.60
CA TRP A 122 -5.30 0.89 -5.15
C TRP A 122 -5.50 -0.63 -4.98
N LEU A 123 -5.04 -1.44 -5.94
CA LEU A 123 -5.12 -2.91 -5.86
C LEU A 123 -4.29 -3.47 -4.70
N MET A 124 -3.08 -2.95 -4.49
CA MET A 124 -2.23 -3.34 -3.36
C MET A 124 -2.90 -3.02 -2.02
N ILE A 125 -3.47 -1.82 -1.88
CA ILE A 125 -4.20 -1.43 -0.67
C ILE A 125 -5.41 -2.37 -0.46
N ARG A 126 -6.24 -2.53 -1.49
CA ARG A 126 -7.43 -3.39 -1.44
C ARG A 126 -7.10 -4.81 -0.98
N ARG A 127 -6.01 -5.38 -1.48
CA ARG A 127 -5.56 -6.73 -1.13
C ARG A 127 -4.96 -6.81 0.27
N ARG A 128 -4.12 -5.84 0.65
CA ARG A 128 -3.45 -5.81 1.96
C ARG A 128 -4.43 -5.62 3.13
N TYR A 129 -5.50 -4.87 2.91
CA TYR A 129 -6.45 -4.50 3.97
C TYR A 129 -7.82 -5.20 3.83
N GLY A 130 -8.02 -6.05 2.82
CA GLY A 130 -9.17 -6.94 2.70
C GLY A 130 -10.53 -6.24 2.52
N ALA A 131 -10.55 -4.98 2.09
CA ALA A 131 -11.77 -4.17 2.05
C ALA A 131 -12.08 -3.68 0.62
N PRO A 132 -13.36 -3.63 0.18
CA PRO A 132 -13.76 -2.90 -1.02
C PRO A 132 -13.62 -1.40 -0.72
N LEU A 133 -12.42 -0.87 -0.90
CA LEU A 133 -12.15 0.53 -0.70
C LEU A 133 -12.68 1.34 -1.87
N PRO A 134 -13.43 2.42 -1.60
CA PRO A 134 -13.96 3.24 -2.67
C PRO A 134 -12.83 3.85 -3.48
N GLN A 135 -13.14 4.08 -4.75
CA GLN A 135 -12.16 4.58 -5.69
C GLN A 135 -12.01 6.10 -5.50
N PRO A 136 -10.80 6.58 -5.20
CA PRO A 136 -10.57 8.00 -4.94
C PRO A 136 -10.43 8.83 -6.22
N SER A 137 -10.20 8.18 -7.37
CA SER A 137 -10.03 8.82 -8.68
C SER A 137 -11.05 8.29 -9.69
N ARG A 138 -11.65 9.21 -10.45
CA ARG A 138 -12.56 8.87 -11.57
C ARG A 138 -11.82 8.11 -12.68
N TYR A 139 -10.56 8.47 -12.92
CA TYR A 139 -9.74 7.88 -13.98
C TYR A 139 -9.33 6.46 -13.62
N VAL A 140 -8.95 6.23 -12.36
CA VAL A 140 -8.67 4.87 -11.86
C VAL A 140 -9.92 4.00 -11.96
N GLN A 141 -11.10 4.57 -11.70
CA GLN A 141 -12.38 3.86 -11.84
C GLN A 141 -12.69 3.48 -13.29
N GLN A 142 -12.53 4.42 -14.22
CA GLN A 142 -12.73 4.16 -15.65
C GLN A 142 -11.75 3.10 -16.16
N LEU A 143 -10.47 3.19 -15.78
CA LEU A 143 -9.45 2.20 -16.16
C LEU A 143 -9.77 0.82 -15.57
N TRP A 144 -10.15 0.76 -14.29
CA TRP A 144 -10.56 -0.49 -13.65
C TRP A 144 -11.78 -1.11 -14.34
N LEU A 145 -12.80 -0.30 -14.68
CA LEU A 145 -14.00 -0.77 -15.39
C LEU A 145 -13.66 -1.34 -16.77
N ALA A 146 -12.80 -0.65 -17.52
CA ALA A 146 -12.35 -1.12 -18.83
C ALA A 146 -11.57 -2.45 -18.71
N LEU A 147 -10.73 -2.59 -17.68
CA LEU A 147 -9.99 -3.82 -17.38
C LEU A 147 -10.88 -4.96 -16.86
N PHE A 148 -11.91 -4.63 -16.08
CA PHE A 148 -12.87 -5.60 -15.56
C PHE A 148 -13.64 -6.31 -16.68
N ASN A 149 -13.87 -5.60 -17.79
CA ASN A 149 -14.52 -6.12 -18.98
C ASN A 149 -13.58 -6.96 -19.87
N GLN A 150 -12.27 -6.95 -19.63
CA GLN A 150 -11.32 -7.74 -20.40
C GLN A 150 -11.33 -9.22 -19.96
N PRO A 151 -11.48 -10.18 -20.90
CA PRO A 151 -11.45 -11.60 -20.58
C PRO A 151 -10.07 -12.01 -20.06
N GLY A 152 -10.04 -12.81 -18.98
CA GLY A 152 -8.81 -13.39 -18.41
C GLY A 152 -7.90 -12.41 -17.64
N TRP A 153 -8.12 -11.10 -17.70
CA TRP A 153 -7.23 -10.13 -17.04
C TRP A 153 -7.27 -10.26 -15.51
N LEU A 154 -8.47 -10.39 -14.92
CA LEU A 154 -8.63 -10.56 -13.47
C LEU A 154 -7.89 -11.79 -12.93
N GLU A 155 -7.93 -12.90 -13.67
CA GLU A 155 -7.23 -14.14 -13.32
C GLU A 155 -5.71 -13.95 -13.40
N ALA A 156 -5.22 -13.25 -14.43
CA ALA A 156 -3.80 -12.93 -14.59
C ALA A 156 -3.24 -12.12 -13.42
N VAL A 157 -4.02 -11.15 -12.90
CA VAL A 157 -3.63 -10.33 -11.75
C VAL A 157 -3.99 -10.96 -10.40
N GLY A 158 -4.64 -12.12 -10.40
CA GLY A 158 -5.05 -12.84 -9.20
C GLY A 158 -6.13 -12.12 -8.40
N GLU A 159 -6.96 -11.32 -9.07
CA GLU A 159 -8.12 -10.61 -8.51
C GLU A 159 -9.41 -11.41 -8.71
N ARG A 160 -10.36 -11.23 -7.79
CA ARG A 160 -11.69 -11.84 -7.91
C ARG A 160 -12.61 -10.92 -8.69
N ARG A 161 -13.57 -11.48 -9.43
CA ARG A 161 -14.70 -10.72 -9.97
C ARG A 161 -15.54 -10.17 -8.83
N VAL A 162 -15.29 -8.93 -8.48
CA VAL A 162 -16.10 -8.14 -7.55
C VAL A 162 -16.41 -6.83 -8.27
N PRO A 163 -17.68 -6.39 -8.24
CA PRO A 163 -18.04 -5.13 -8.88
C PRO A 163 -17.20 -3.96 -8.30
N PRO A 164 -16.82 -2.99 -9.14
CA PRO A 164 -16.13 -1.80 -8.67
C PRO A 164 -16.93 -1.13 -7.55
N PRO A 165 -16.29 -0.76 -6.44
CA PRO A 165 -16.96 0.09 -5.48
C PRO A 165 -17.22 1.46 -6.12
N PRO A 166 -18.30 2.16 -5.73
CA PRO A 166 -18.57 3.51 -6.21
C PRO A 166 -17.42 4.46 -5.83
N CYS A 167 -17.35 5.61 -6.51
CA CYS A 167 -16.42 6.69 -6.14
C CYS A 167 -16.56 7.05 -4.66
N CYS A 168 -15.46 7.47 -4.05
CA CYS A 168 -15.45 7.93 -2.66
C CYS A 168 -16.52 9.00 -2.42
N ASN A 169 -17.41 8.74 -1.44
CA ASN A 169 -18.05 9.79 -0.65
C ASN A 169 -17.09 10.20 0.49
N SER A 170 -17.23 11.43 0.98
CA SER A 170 -16.25 12.08 1.87
C SER A 170 -15.84 11.26 3.11
N GLY A 171 -16.74 10.44 3.66
CA GLY A 171 -16.49 9.61 4.84
C GLY A 171 -15.54 8.42 4.60
N ASN A 172 -15.66 7.71 3.47
CA ASN A 172 -14.83 6.54 3.18
C ASN A 172 -13.47 6.90 2.54
N GLY A 173 -13.35 8.11 2.00
CA GLY A 173 -12.12 8.59 1.40
C GLY A 173 -10.96 8.74 2.39
N LEU A 174 -11.24 8.96 3.69
CA LEU A 174 -10.21 9.09 4.73
C LEU A 174 -9.47 7.79 5.02
N LEU A 175 -10.17 6.65 4.93
CA LEU A 175 -9.53 5.33 5.08
C LEU A 175 -8.60 5.05 3.90
N SER A 176 -9.09 5.24 2.68
CA SER A 176 -8.25 5.10 1.49
C SER A 176 -7.05 6.05 1.53
N TRP A 177 -7.25 7.30 2.00
CA TRP A 177 -6.18 8.30 2.17
C TRP A 177 -5.09 7.80 3.11
N MET A 178 -5.48 7.37 4.31
CA MET A 178 -4.57 6.83 5.30
C MET A 178 -3.77 5.64 4.75
N PHE A 179 -4.41 4.73 4.02
CA PHE A 179 -3.72 3.58 3.46
C PHE A 179 -2.78 3.94 2.31
N ALA A 180 -3.11 4.92 1.48
CA ALA A 180 -2.23 5.38 0.42
C ALA A 180 -1.02 6.14 0.97
N CYS A 181 -1.22 6.95 2.01
CA CYS A 181 -0.14 7.53 2.78
C CYS A 181 0.76 6.44 3.39
N ALA A 182 0.18 5.42 4.04
CA ALA A 182 0.94 4.31 4.61
C ALA A 182 1.69 3.49 3.55
N LEU A 183 1.08 3.28 2.38
CA LEU A 183 1.69 2.54 1.27
C LEU A 183 2.92 3.29 0.71
N GLN A 184 2.89 4.62 0.68
CA GLN A 184 3.99 5.46 0.19
C GLN A 184 4.86 6.04 1.31
N GLU A 185 4.70 5.53 2.54
CA GLU A 185 5.47 5.91 3.73
C GLU A 185 5.40 7.42 4.05
N VAL A 186 4.25 8.04 3.81
CA VAL A 186 3.98 9.46 4.06
C VAL A 186 3.13 9.65 5.30
N ASN A 187 3.40 10.70 6.07
CA ASN A 187 2.56 11.09 7.19
C ASN A 187 1.20 11.64 6.70
N PRO A 188 0.05 11.02 7.05
CA PRO A 188 -1.27 11.49 6.60
C PRO A 188 -1.69 12.84 7.21
N ARG A 189 -1.06 13.30 8.31
CA ARG A 189 -1.36 14.60 8.96
C ARG A 189 -0.64 15.78 8.31
N ALA A 190 0.54 15.52 7.76
CA ALA A 190 1.42 16.51 7.17
C ALA A 190 2.22 15.85 6.04
N PRO A 191 1.53 15.46 4.97
CA PRO A 191 2.18 14.73 3.89
C PRO A 191 3.19 15.61 3.14
N ALA A 192 4.38 15.07 2.89
CA ALA A 192 5.42 15.77 2.15
C ALA A 192 5.05 15.96 0.67
N PHE A 193 4.33 14.99 0.09
CA PHE A 193 3.83 15.00 -1.29
C PHE A 193 2.43 14.38 -1.34
N LEU A 194 1.72 14.56 -2.45
CA LEU A 194 0.40 13.99 -2.64
C LEU A 194 0.52 12.51 -3.07
N PRO A 195 -0.12 11.55 -2.37
CA PRO A 195 -0.06 10.16 -2.78
C PRO A 195 -0.54 9.97 -4.22
N ARG A 196 0.12 9.11 -5.00
CA ARG A 196 -0.15 8.94 -6.45
C ARG A 196 -1.63 8.73 -6.77
N LEU A 197 -2.31 7.94 -5.94
CA LEU A 197 -3.73 7.63 -6.06
C LEU A 197 -4.65 8.87 -5.92
N TRP A 198 -4.18 9.97 -5.29
CA TRP A 198 -4.85 11.28 -5.26
C TRP A 198 -4.28 12.27 -6.28
N CYS A 199 -3.03 12.06 -6.69
CA CYS A 199 -2.31 12.92 -7.64
C CYS A 199 -2.84 12.77 -9.07
N VAL A 200 -3.25 11.57 -9.47
CA VAL A 200 -3.66 11.26 -10.85
C VAL A 200 -4.75 12.19 -11.39
N ASP A 201 -5.79 12.49 -10.61
CA ASP A 201 -6.84 13.43 -11.07
C ASP A 201 -6.28 14.83 -11.29
N VAL A 202 -5.35 15.27 -10.42
CA VAL A 202 -4.78 16.60 -10.48
C VAL A 202 -3.91 16.74 -11.72
N VAL A 203 -3.10 15.73 -12.00
CA VAL A 203 -2.23 15.69 -13.18
C VAL A 203 -3.03 15.69 -14.47
N ILE A 204 -4.09 14.88 -14.53
CA ILE A 204 -4.90 14.76 -15.75
C ILE A 204 -5.82 15.98 -15.93
N ASP A 205 -6.41 16.52 -14.86
CA ASP A 205 -7.40 17.60 -14.96
C ASP A 205 -6.78 19.00 -15.02
N LYS A 206 -5.63 19.21 -14.37
CA LYS A 206 -5.11 20.56 -14.09
C LYS A 206 -3.86 20.92 -14.89
N GLY A 207 -3.20 19.95 -15.53
CA GLY A 207 -2.06 20.19 -16.41
C GLY A 207 -1.02 21.12 -15.76
N GLU A 208 -0.84 22.32 -16.30
CA GLU A 208 0.09 23.34 -15.79
C GLU A 208 -0.20 23.79 -14.35
N PHE A 209 -1.46 23.73 -13.89
CA PHE A 209 -1.87 24.07 -12.53
C PHE A 209 -1.80 22.89 -11.55
N ALA A 210 -1.28 21.74 -11.98
CA ALA A 210 -1.25 20.53 -11.15
C ALA A 210 -0.50 20.74 -9.83
N ALA A 211 0.58 21.53 -9.84
CA ALA A 211 1.36 21.83 -8.63
C ALA A 211 0.52 22.51 -7.53
N ALA A 212 -0.14 23.61 -7.86
CA ALA A 212 -0.98 24.35 -6.93
C ALA A 212 -2.20 23.53 -6.50
N ALA A 213 -2.85 22.84 -7.44
CA ALA A 213 -4.01 22.00 -7.14
C ALA A 213 -3.65 20.80 -6.24
N ALA A 214 -2.46 20.22 -6.40
CA ALA A 214 -2.00 19.13 -5.55
C ALA A 214 -1.70 19.62 -4.13
N GLN A 215 -1.10 20.81 -3.99
CA GLN A 215 -0.89 21.43 -2.68
C GLN A 215 -2.22 21.64 -1.95
N VAL A 216 -3.23 22.22 -2.62
CA VAL A 216 -4.56 22.43 -2.04
C VAL A 216 -5.20 21.09 -1.67
N LYS A 217 -5.18 20.10 -2.57
CA LYS A 217 -5.77 18.77 -2.31
C LYS A 217 -5.09 18.11 -1.11
N ARG A 218 -3.77 18.23 -1.00
CA ARG A 218 -2.97 17.72 0.11
C ARG A 218 -3.36 18.34 1.45
N GLU A 219 -3.50 19.66 1.51
CA GLU A 219 -3.90 20.39 2.71
C GLU A 219 -5.32 20.03 3.16
N VAL A 220 -6.26 19.93 2.21
CA VAL A 220 -7.65 19.54 2.48
C VAL A 220 -7.74 18.15 3.10
N TRP A 221 -7.06 17.16 2.53
CA TRP A 221 -7.10 15.79 3.03
C TRP A 221 -6.36 15.61 4.36
N ALA A 222 -5.25 16.32 4.55
CA ALA A 222 -4.54 16.36 5.83
C ALA A 222 -5.41 16.96 6.94
N ALA A 223 -6.07 18.09 6.67
CA ALA A 223 -6.98 18.74 7.61
C ALA A 223 -8.19 17.85 7.95
N ALA A 224 -8.80 17.22 6.94
CA ALA A 224 -9.91 16.30 7.15
C ALA A 224 -9.52 15.09 8.02
N PHE A 225 -8.31 14.54 7.81
CA PHE A 225 -7.79 13.45 8.62
C PHE A 225 -7.57 13.86 10.08
N VAL A 226 -6.96 15.04 10.32
CA VAL A 226 -6.75 15.56 11.68
C VAL A 226 -8.08 15.85 12.38
N ALA A 227 -9.06 16.41 11.67
CA ALA A 227 -10.39 16.66 12.22
C ALA A 227 -11.10 15.37 12.63
N GLU A 228 -10.98 14.31 11.82
CA GLU A 228 -11.54 13.00 12.12
C GLU A 228 -10.85 12.31 13.31
N GLU A 229 -9.52 12.36 13.38
CA GLU A 229 -8.79 11.85 14.54
C GLU A 229 -9.20 12.56 15.84
N ARG A 230 -9.39 13.88 15.80
CA ARG A 230 -9.86 14.67 16.95
C ARG A 230 -11.26 14.23 17.38
N ARG A 231 -12.19 14.04 16.44
CA ARG A 231 -13.54 13.54 16.73
C ARG A 231 -13.51 12.17 17.39
N ARG A 232 -12.67 11.24 16.90
CA ARG A 232 -12.54 9.90 17.49
C ARG A 232 -11.93 9.91 18.89
N ARG A 233 -11.00 10.83 19.17
CA ARG A 233 -10.40 10.99 20.52
C ARG A 233 -11.33 11.68 21.52
N GLY A 234 -12.20 12.57 21.05
CA GLY A 234 -13.23 13.23 21.87
C GLY A 234 -14.50 12.41 22.08
N GLY A 235 -14.62 11.23 21.46
CA GLY A 235 -15.77 10.34 21.51
C GLY A 235 -15.66 9.20 22.52
N SER A 236 -15.00 9.42 23.66
CA SER A 236 -15.08 8.52 24.81
C SER A 236 -16.33 8.88 25.62
N TRP A 237 -17.31 7.99 25.65
CA TRP A 237 -18.29 7.94 26.74
C TRP A 237 -17.64 7.35 27.99
#